data_AF-A0A067MI96-F1
#
_entry.id   AF-A0A067MI96-F1
#
_cell.length_a   1.000
_cell.length_b   1.000
_cell.length_c   1.000
_cell.angle_alpha   90.00
_cell.angle_beta   90.00
_cell.angle_gamma   90.00
#
_symmetry.space_group_name_H-M   'P 1'
#
loop_
_entity.id
_entity.type
_entity.pdbx_description
1 polymer ?
#
loop_
_entity_poly.entity_id
_entity_poly.type
_entity_poly.pdbx_seq_one_letter_code
_entity_poly.pdbx_strand_id
1 'polypeptide(L)'
;MPLGDSITGSPGCWRALLWQRINNAGLGSRLDFVGTLPPQGCGFNYDGDNEGHGGYLATNIANQNQLVGWLSATKPDVIIMHLGTNDVWNNISTQTILDAYSKLVDQMRASKPTMKILVAKILPMNPSGCGNCAQGVINLNNAIPGWASSKSTSASPITVVDQWTGFSTSSDTSDGVHPNNSGIQKMSDKWYNPLVAVI
;
A
#
# COMPACT_ATOMS: atom_id res chain seq x y z
N MET A 1 -3.56 9.22 -2.40
CA MET A 1 -4.37 8.01 -2.61
C MET A 1 -3.70 6.78 -1.99
N PRO A 2 -4.34 6.18 -0.96
CA PRO A 2 -4.01 4.83 -0.52
C PRO A 2 -4.44 3.80 -1.57
N LEU A 3 -3.48 3.14 -2.22
CA LEU A 3 -3.71 2.13 -3.27
C LEU A 3 -3.32 0.75 -2.73
N GLY A 4 -4.25 -0.20 -2.77
CA GLY A 4 -3.91 -1.54 -2.30
C GLY A 4 -5.00 -2.58 -2.43
N ASP A 5 -4.80 -3.66 -1.71
CA ASP A 5 -5.74 -4.77 -1.60
C ASP A 5 -6.63 -4.64 -0.33
N SER A 6 -7.11 -5.76 0.22
CA SER A 6 -7.88 -5.81 1.46
C SER A 6 -7.13 -5.19 2.64
N ILE A 7 -5.79 -5.30 2.70
CA ILE A 7 -5.00 -4.69 3.79
C ILE A 7 -5.12 -3.16 3.75
N THR A 8 -5.32 -2.56 2.56
CA THR A 8 -5.62 -1.13 2.43
C THR A 8 -7.09 -0.83 2.66
N GLY A 9 -8.00 -1.59 2.03
CA GLY A 9 -9.44 -1.30 2.01
C GLY A 9 -10.18 -1.77 3.27
N SER A 10 -10.18 -3.07 3.55
CA SER A 10 -10.88 -3.69 4.67
C SER A 10 -10.45 -5.16 4.85
N PRO A 11 -10.28 -5.67 6.10
CA PRO A 11 -10.56 -5.01 7.37
C PRO A 11 -9.35 -4.17 7.84
N GLY A 12 -9.57 -2.90 8.22
CA GLY A 12 -8.48 -2.12 8.79
C GLY A 12 -8.76 -0.63 9.01
N CYS A 13 -8.22 -0.13 10.13
CA CYS A 13 -8.35 1.25 10.61
C CYS A 13 -7.08 2.10 10.40
N TRP A 14 -6.02 1.56 9.79
CA TRP A 14 -4.71 2.21 9.79
C TRP A 14 -4.74 3.57 9.08
N ARG A 15 -5.57 3.74 8.05
CA ARG A 15 -5.80 5.03 7.39
C ARG A 15 -6.41 6.05 8.33
N ALA A 16 -7.37 5.64 9.15
CA ALA A 16 -8.00 6.50 10.14
C ALA A 16 -7.02 6.94 11.23
N LEU A 17 -6.21 6.01 11.76
CA LEU A 17 -5.17 6.33 12.74
C LEU A 17 -4.09 7.25 12.16
N LEU A 18 -3.68 7.00 10.92
CA LEU A 18 -2.71 7.82 10.21
C LEU A 18 -3.25 9.23 9.98
N TRP A 19 -4.49 9.35 9.51
CA TRP A 19 -5.18 10.63 9.30
C TRP A 19 -5.30 11.42 10.61
N GLN A 20 -5.75 10.77 11.69
CA GLN A 20 -5.87 11.39 13.01
C GLN A 20 -4.52 11.91 13.50
N ARG A 21 -3.46 11.10 13.35
CA ARG A 21 -2.11 11.48 13.76
C ARG A 21 -1.59 12.69 12.99
N ILE A 22 -1.83 12.76 11.67
CA ILE A 22 -1.43 13.90 10.82
C ILE A 22 -2.20 15.17 11.21
N ASN A 23 -3.51 15.05 11.50
CA ASN A 23 -4.32 16.17 11.96
C ASN A 23 -3.86 16.69 13.33
N ASN A 24 -3.59 15.78 14.28
CA ASN A 24 -3.07 16.13 15.60
C ASN A 24 -1.69 16.80 15.54
N ALA A 25 -0.91 16.54 14.49
CA ALA A 25 0.37 17.21 14.23
C ALA A 25 0.21 18.58 13.54
N GLY A 26 -1.02 19.06 13.30
CA GLY A 26 -1.30 20.34 12.63
C GLY A 26 -1.09 20.31 11.11
N LEU A 27 -0.99 19.12 10.51
CA LEU A 27 -0.73 18.93 9.07
C LEU A 27 -1.99 18.57 8.27
N GLY A 28 -3.17 18.56 8.91
CA GLY A 28 -4.43 18.14 8.28
C GLY A 28 -4.78 18.90 7.01
N SER A 29 -4.50 20.21 6.95
CA SER A 29 -4.79 21.04 5.75
C SER A 29 -3.90 20.71 4.55
N ARG A 30 -2.88 19.86 4.71
CA ARG A 30 -1.98 19.40 3.65
C ARG A 30 -2.34 18.01 3.14
N LEU A 31 -3.34 17.36 3.73
CA LEU A 31 -3.73 16.00 3.42
C LEU A 31 -5.20 15.95 3.02
N ASP A 32 -5.41 15.42 1.82
CA ASP A 32 -6.69 14.93 1.33
C ASP A 32 -6.43 13.50 0.84
N PHE A 33 -6.97 12.51 1.55
CA PHE A 33 -7.02 11.17 1.01
C PHE A 33 -8.03 11.16 -0.13
N VAL A 34 -7.66 10.49 -1.21
CA VAL A 34 -8.48 10.42 -2.42
C VAL A 34 -8.48 8.99 -2.90
N GLY A 35 -9.57 8.60 -3.54
CA GLY A 35 -9.82 7.24 -4.03
C GLY A 35 -11.28 7.11 -4.46
N THR A 36 -11.62 6.09 -5.23
CA THR A 36 -13.02 5.86 -5.66
C THR A 36 -13.86 5.11 -4.62
N LEU A 37 -13.24 4.55 -3.58
CA LEU A 37 -13.92 3.84 -2.51
C LEU A 37 -14.10 4.74 -1.27
N PRO A 38 -15.27 4.65 -0.60
CA PRO A 38 -15.57 5.46 0.56
C PRO A 38 -14.74 5.05 1.79
N PRO A 39 -14.73 5.88 2.85
CA PRO A 39 -14.20 5.52 4.16
C PRO A 39 -14.87 4.25 4.72
N GLN A 40 -14.09 3.49 5.48
CA GLN A 40 -14.57 2.35 6.26
C GLN A 40 -14.73 2.75 7.73
N GLY A 41 -15.59 2.07 8.48
CA GLY A 41 -15.84 2.44 9.86
C GLY A 41 -14.61 2.24 10.77
N CYS A 42 -14.26 3.26 11.57
CA CYS A 42 -13.21 3.17 12.59
C CYS A 42 -13.61 3.74 13.97
N GLY A 43 -14.90 4.02 14.19
CA GLY A 43 -15.40 4.55 15.46
C GLY A 43 -15.18 6.06 15.67
N PHE A 44 -14.60 6.76 14.69
CA PHE A 44 -14.53 8.21 14.64
C PHE A 44 -14.52 8.70 13.19
N ASN A 45 -14.83 9.99 12.99
CA ASN A 45 -14.80 10.61 11.67
C ASN A 45 -13.38 10.89 11.22
N TYR A 46 -13.09 10.57 9.98
CA TYR A 46 -11.83 10.85 9.30
C TYR A 46 -12.12 10.92 7.80
N ASP A 47 -11.24 11.56 7.04
CA ASP A 47 -11.22 11.36 5.60
C ASP A 47 -10.57 10.00 5.33
N GLY A 48 -11.33 9.09 4.73
CA GLY A 48 -10.93 7.72 4.48
C GLY A 48 -11.07 7.30 3.04
N ASP A 49 -11.17 8.23 2.10
CA ASP A 49 -11.21 7.90 0.69
C ASP A 49 -9.98 7.08 0.30
N ASN A 50 -10.20 6.03 -0.48
CA ASN A 50 -9.17 5.04 -0.75
C ASN A 50 -9.39 4.28 -2.06
N GLU A 51 -8.36 3.56 -2.46
CA GLU A 51 -8.36 2.67 -3.61
C GLU A 51 -7.88 1.28 -3.16
N GLY A 52 -8.46 0.78 -2.06
CA GLY A 52 -8.17 -0.51 -1.46
C GLY A 52 -9.19 -1.59 -1.85
N HIS A 53 -8.81 -2.53 -2.70
CA HIS A 53 -9.73 -3.51 -3.28
C HIS A 53 -9.46 -4.94 -2.79
N GLY A 54 -10.38 -5.49 -2.01
CA GLY A 54 -10.26 -6.84 -1.45
C GLY A 54 -10.03 -7.91 -2.52
N GLY A 55 -8.99 -8.73 -2.34
CA GLY A 55 -8.63 -9.81 -3.25
C GLY A 55 -7.96 -9.38 -4.56
N TYR A 56 -7.68 -8.09 -4.77
CA TYR A 56 -7.05 -7.62 -6.01
C TYR A 56 -5.56 -7.93 -6.01
N LEU A 57 -5.06 -8.29 -7.19
CA LEU A 57 -3.65 -8.56 -7.46
C LEU A 57 -3.05 -7.34 -8.17
N ALA A 58 -1.80 -7.00 -7.85
CA ALA A 58 -1.05 -5.96 -8.57
C ALA A 58 -0.99 -6.29 -10.07
N THR A 59 -0.74 -7.56 -10.39
CA THR A 59 -0.69 -8.07 -11.76
C THR A 59 -2.02 -7.87 -12.50
N ASN A 60 -3.16 -8.12 -11.86
CA ASN A 60 -4.46 -7.90 -12.48
C ASN A 60 -4.76 -6.42 -12.70
N ILE A 61 -4.51 -5.58 -11.69
CA ILE A 61 -4.66 -4.12 -11.80
C ILE A 61 -3.84 -3.58 -12.98
N ALA A 62 -2.57 -4.01 -13.06
CA ALA A 62 -1.68 -3.62 -14.14
C ALA A 62 -2.16 -4.13 -15.49
N ASN A 63 -2.49 -5.43 -15.62
CA ASN A 63 -2.90 -6.04 -16.88
C ASN A 63 -4.18 -5.43 -17.45
N GLN A 64 -5.15 -5.15 -16.58
CA GLN A 64 -6.45 -4.60 -16.95
C GLN A 64 -6.46 -3.06 -17.02
N ASN A 65 -5.33 -2.41 -16.75
CA ASN A 65 -5.18 -0.95 -16.71
C ASN A 65 -6.18 -0.24 -15.77
N GLN A 66 -6.60 -0.91 -14.68
CA GLN A 66 -7.63 -0.37 -13.77
C GLN A 66 -7.18 0.96 -13.14
N LEU A 67 -5.89 1.08 -12.82
CA LEU A 67 -5.33 2.28 -12.19
C LEU A 67 -5.50 3.56 -13.03
N VAL A 68 -5.56 3.46 -14.36
CA VAL A 68 -5.72 4.65 -15.23
C VAL A 68 -7.03 5.38 -14.94
N GLY A 69 -8.13 4.64 -14.74
CA GLY A 69 -9.43 5.22 -14.41
C GLY A 69 -9.43 5.88 -13.05
N TRP A 70 -8.87 5.21 -12.04
CA TRP A 70 -8.74 5.73 -10.67
C TRP A 70 -7.91 7.01 -10.60
N LEU A 71 -6.77 7.04 -11.29
CA LEU A 71 -5.91 8.23 -11.38
C LEU A 71 -6.62 9.41 -12.06
N SER A 72 -7.38 9.15 -13.13
CA SER A 72 -8.16 10.20 -13.82
C SER A 72 -9.25 10.80 -12.93
N ALA A 73 -9.93 9.95 -12.15
CA ALA A 73 -11.01 10.36 -11.27
C ALA A 73 -10.53 11.16 -10.05
N THR A 74 -9.36 10.82 -9.50
CA THR A 74 -8.94 11.28 -8.17
C THR A 74 -7.69 12.17 -8.18
N LYS A 75 -6.92 12.17 -9.29
CA LYS A 75 -5.76 13.04 -9.54
C LYS A 75 -4.76 13.18 -8.37
N PRO A 76 -4.29 12.07 -7.77
CA PRO A 76 -3.47 12.13 -6.57
C PRO A 76 -2.08 12.76 -6.81
N ASP A 77 -1.57 13.49 -5.81
CA ASP A 77 -0.16 13.92 -5.75
C ASP A 77 0.79 12.81 -5.27
N VAL A 78 0.28 11.98 -4.35
CA VAL A 78 1.03 10.94 -3.64
C VAL A 78 0.27 9.63 -3.68
N ILE A 79 0.97 8.55 -4.04
CA ILE A 79 0.48 7.17 -3.93
C ILE A 79 1.10 6.50 -2.71
N ILE A 80 0.27 5.85 -1.90
CA ILE A 80 0.70 4.95 -0.83
C ILE A 80 0.32 3.54 -1.27
N MET A 81 1.26 2.79 -1.82
CA MET A 81 1.01 1.49 -2.43
C MET A 81 1.35 0.33 -1.49
N HIS A 82 0.34 -0.47 -1.14
CA HIS A 82 0.51 -1.77 -0.48
C HIS A 82 -0.27 -2.82 -1.29
N LEU A 83 0.47 -3.52 -2.15
CA LEU A 83 -0.02 -4.56 -3.05
C LEU A 83 0.96 -5.73 -3.04
N GLY A 84 0.57 -6.87 -3.62
CA GLY A 84 1.45 -8.04 -3.78
C GLY A 84 1.11 -9.20 -2.84
N THR A 85 0.33 -8.97 -1.78
CA THR A 85 -0.15 -10.03 -0.88
C THR A 85 -0.89 -11.11 -1.64
N ASN A 86 -1.91 -10.71 -2.43
CA ASN A 86 -2.71 -11.65 -3.20
C ASN A 86 -1.91 -12.29 -4.34
N ASP A 87 -0.97 -11.57 -4.95
CA ASP A 87 -0.10 -12.14 -5.98
C ASP A 87 0.75 -13.27 -5.40
N VAL A 88 1.36 -13.05 -4.23
CA VAL A 88 2.13 -14.09 -3.53
C VAL A 88 1.23 -15.26 -3.12
N TRP A 89 0.01 -14.99 -2.63
CA TRP A 89 -0.96 -16.04 -2.30
C TRP A 89 -1.29 -16.91 -3.52
N ASN A 90 -1.42 -16.30 -4.69
CA ASN A 90 -1.68 -16.98 -5.96
C ASN A 90 -0.40 -17.55 -6.60
N ASN A 91 0.71 -17.64 -5.85
CA ASN A 91 1.99 -18.17 -6.32
C ASN A 91 2.52 -17.48 -7.59
N ILE A 92 2.21 -16.20 -7.76
CA ILE A 92 2.76 -15.39 -8.85
C ILE A 92 4.24 -15.10 -8.55
N SER A 93 5.09 -15.24 -9.57
CA SER A 93 6.54 -15.04 -9.39
C SER A 93 6.86 -13.60 -9.00
N THR A 94 7.90 -13.42 -8.18
CA THR A 94 8.39 -12.09 -7.79
C THR A 94 8.67 -11.20 -8.99
N GLN A 95 9.26 -11.73 -10.06
CA GLN A 95 9.55 -10.94 -11.26
C GLN A 95 8.27 -10.41 -11.91
N THR A 96 7.24 -11.25 -12.05
CA THR A 96 5.95 -10.84 -12.62
C THR A 96 5.27 -9.75 -11.77
N ILE A 97 5.39 -9.82 -10.44
CA ILE A 97 4.87 -8.78 -9.53
C ILE A 97 5.62 -7.46 -9.75
N LEU A 98 6.94 -7.48 -9.88
CA LEU A 98 7.75 -6.27 -10.12
C LEU A 98 7.53 -5.67 -11.51
N ASP A 99 7.25 -6.49 -12.52
CA ASP A 99 6.85 -6.03 -13.86
C ASP A 99 5.49 -5.30 -13.77
N ALA A 100 4.56 -5.84 -12.99
CA ALA A 100 3.28 -5.17 -12.71
C ALA A 100 3.49 -3.84 -11.96
N TYR A 101 4.31 -3.82 -10.91
CA TYR A 101 4.64 -2.57 -10.21
C TYR A 101 5.26 -1.55 -11.16
N SER A 102 6.14 -1.99 -12.07
CA SER A 102 6.73 -1.13 -13.08
C SER A 102 5.66 -0.49 -13.96
N LYS A 103 4.72 -1.28 -14.48
CA LYS A 103 3.60 -0.77 -15.28
C LYS A 103 2.71 0.19 -14.50
N LEU A 104 2.40 -0.09 -13.23
CA LEU A 104 1.62 0.79 -12.37
C LEU A 104 2.31 2.14 -12.16
N VAL A 105 3.63 2.15 -11.88
CA VAL A 105 4.42 3.38 -11.76
C VAL A 105 4.45 4.17 -13.07
N ASP A 106 4.51 3.50 -14.22
CA ASP A 106 4.47 4.18 -15.52
C ASP A 106 3.10 4.84 -15.76
N GLN A 107 2.00 4.20 -15.35
CA GLN A 107 0.66 4.79 -15.38
C GLN A 107 0.54 5.99 -14.44
N MET A 108 1.08 5.89 -13.22
CA MET A 108 1.16 7.00 -12.25
C MET A 108 1.88 8.21 -12.87
N ARG A 109 3.04 8.00 -13.48
CA ARG A 109 3.85 9.07 -14.09
C ARG A 109 3.24 9.63 -15.36
N ALA A 110 2.52 8.82 -16.13
CA ALA A 110 1.74 9.30 -17.27
C ALA A 110 0.59 10.22 -16.83
N SER A 111 -0.02 9.95 -15.67
CA SER A 111 -1.04 10.82 -15.07
C SER A 111 -0.43 12.09 -14.46
N LYS A 112 0.69 11.98 -13.75
CA LYS A 112 1.43 13.11 -13.16
C LYS A 112 2.94 12.81 -13.13
N PRO A 113 3.75 13.46 -13.98
CA PRO A 113 5.19 13.19 -14.06
C PRO A 113 5.97 13.42 -12.76
N THR A 114 5.39 14.17 -11.81
CA THR A 114 5.97 14.50 -10.50
C THR A 114 5.39 13.70 -9.34
N MET A 115 4.59 12.67 -9.61
CA MET A 115 3.92 11.88 -8.57
C MET A 115 4.96 11.27 -7.61
N LYS A 116 4.74 11.46 -6.31
CA LYS A 116 5.58 10.85 -5.27
C LYS A 116 4.97 9.50 -4.89
N ILE A 117 5.80 8.47 -4.79
CA ILE A 117 5.31 7.10 -4.67
C ILE A 117 5.94 6.47 -3.43
N LEU A 118 5.11 6.08 -2.47
CA LEU A 118 5.52 5.29 -1.32
C LEU A 118 5.11 3.84 -1.57
N VAL A 119 6.06 2.90 -1.54
CA VAL A 119 5.80 1.48 -1.80
C VAL A 119 6.15 0.66 -0.58
N ALA A 120 5.22 -0.16 -0.11
CA ALA A 120 5.47 -1.05 1.01
C ALA A 120 6.46 -2.16 0.61
N LYS A 121 7.45 -2.45 1.46
CA LYS A 121 7.72 -3.87 1.75
C LYS A 121 6.46 -4.37 2.44
N ILE A 122 5.80 -5.38 1.91
CA ILE A 122 4.52 -5.83 2.42
C ILE A 122 4.65 -6.50 3.79
N LEU A 123 3.52 -6.57 4.50
CA LEU A 123 3.42 -7.28 5.78
C LEU A 123 3.84 -8.75 5.59
N PRO A 124 4.45 -9.38 6.61
CA PRO A 124 4.61 -10.83 6.58
C PRO A 124 3.22 -11.49 6.57
N MET A 125 3.09 -12.64 5.92
CA MET A 125 1.89 -13.46 6.05
C MET A 125 2.25 -14.93 6.25
N ASN A 126 1.44 -15.60 7.08
CA ASN A 126 1.53 -17.04 7.33
C ASN A 126 0.13 -17.62 7.59
N PRO A 127 -0.74 -17.63 6.57
CA PRO A 127 -2.11 -18.09 6.69
C PRO A 127 -2.21 -19.61 6.58
N SER A 128 -3.32 -20.17 7.09
CA SER A 128 -3.68 -21.55 6.77
C SER A 128 -3.98 -21.68 5.27
N GLY A 129 -3.40 -22.69 4.61
CA GLY A 129 -3.68 -22.99 3.20
C GLY A 129 -2.71 -22.40 2.18
N CYS A 130 -1.65 -21.69 2.62
CA CYS A 130 -0.59 -21.21 1.73
C CYS A 130 0.81 -21.46 2.31
N GLY A 131 1.35 -22.66 2.09
CA GLY A 131 2.65 -23.07 2.66
C GLY A 131 3.87 -22.33 2.10
N ASN A 132 3.76 -21.72 0.92
CA ASN A 132 4.81 -20.95 0.26
C ASN A 132 4.71 -19.44 0.50
N CYS A 133 3.62 -18.95 1.09
CA CYS A 133 3.34 -17.52 1.23
C CYS A 133 4.44 -16.78 2.00
N ALA A 134 4.87 -17.32 3.15
CA ALA A 134 5.89 -16.69 3.98
C ALA A 134 7.21 -16.46 3.19
N GLN A 135 7.66 -17.48 2.45
CA GLN A 135 8.86 -17.37 1.63
C GLN A 135 8.66 -16.44 0.43
N GLY A 136 7.48 -16.47 -0.20
CA GLY A 136 7.14 -15.59 -1.32
C GLY A 136 7.17 -14.11 -0.93
N VAL A 137 6.65 -13.78 0.27
CA VAL A 137 6.75 -12.42 0.82
C VAL A 137 8.20 -12.02 1.06
N ILE A 138 9.02 -12.90 1.65
CA ILE A 138 10.44 -12.63 1.87
C ILE A 138 11.14 -12.33 0.53
N ASN A 139 10.89 -13.15 -0.49
CA ASN A 139 11.48 -12.97 -1.82
C ASN A 139 11.08 -11.63 -2.44
N LEU A 140 9.80 -11.28 -2.39
CA LEU A 140 9.29 -10.00 -2.89
C LEU A 140 9.89 -8.82 -2.13
N ASN A 141 9.87 -8.85 -0.79
CA ASN A 141 10.41 -7.78 0.07
C ASN A 141 11.91 -7.57 -0.10
N ASN A 142 12.66 -8.62 -0.41
CA ASN A 142 14.09 -8.52 -0.72
C ASN A 142 14.35 -7.86 -2.07
N ALA A 143 13.46 -8.05 -3.06
CA ALA A 143 13.62 -7.50 -4.40
C ALA A 143 13.12 -6.04 -4.53
N ILE A 144 12.13 -5.63 -3.73
CA ILE A 144 11.52 -4.29 -3.78
C ILE A 144 12.55 -3.14 -3.67
N PRO A 145 13.55 -3.14 -2.76
CA PRO A 145 14.52 -2.04 -2.69
C PRO A 145 15.31 -1.83 -3.97
N GLY A 146 15.78 -2.93 -4.59
CA GLY A 146 16.53 -2.85 -5.85
C GLY A 146 15.66 -2.36 -7.00
N TRP A 147 14.43 -2.86 -7.10
CA TRP A 147 13.44 -2.39 -8.08
C TRP A 147 13.07 -0.91 -7.89
N ALA A 148 12.80 -0.49 -6.66
CA ALA A 148 12.43 0.89 -6.36
C ALA A 148 13.59 1.84 -6.72
N SER A 149 14.82 1.48 -6.36
CA SER A 149 16.01 2.27 -6.71
C SER A 149 16.22 2.37 -8.21
N SER A 150 15.99 1.29 -8.98
CA SER A 150 16.20 1.31 -10.43
C SER A 150 15.13 2.12 -11.18
N LYS A 151 13.93 2.24 -10.62
CA LYS A 151 12.81 2.97 -11.24
C LYS A 151 12.62 4.39 -10.67
N SER A 152 13.21 4.74 -9.53
CA SER A 152 13.10 6.06 -8.90
C SER A 152 13.79 7.15 -9.73
N THR A 153 13.23 8.36 -9.72
CA THR A 153 13.84 9.55 -10.34
C THR A 153 13.76 10.74 -9.39
N SER A 154 14.53 11.80 -9.63
CA SER A 154 14.45 13.03 -8.83
C SER A 154 13.09 13.72 -8.93
N ALA A 155 12.44 13.65 -10.10
CA ALA A 155 11.13 14.27 -10.33
C ALA A 155 9.96 13.45 -9.74
N SER A 156 10.07 12.12 -9.74
CA SER A 156 9.05 11.20 -9.23
C SER A 156 9.74 10.12 -8.37
N PRO A 157 10.09 10.47 -7.13
CA PRO A 157 10.81 9.55 -6.25
C PRO A 157 9.92 8.39 -5.81
N ILE A 158 10.53 7.20 -5.73
CA ILE A 158 9.95 6.02 -5.11
C ILE A 158 10.63 5.80 -3.76
N THR A 159 9.87 5.84 -2.67
CA THR A 159 10.35 5.58 -1.32
C THR A 159 9.81 4.25 -0.82
N VAL A 160 10.70 3.34 -0.44
CA VAL A 160 10.32 2.06 0.16
C VAL A 160 9.98 2.27 1.63
N VAL A 161 8.80 1.82 2.04
CA VAL A 161 8.33 1.86 3.43
C VAL A 161 8.31 0.45 3.99
N ASP A 162 9.08 0.22 5.05
CA ASP A 162 9.22 -1.09 5.65
C ASP A 162 8.07 -1.40 6.61
N GLN A 163 7.02 -2.07 6.09
CA GLN A 163 5.92 -2.59 6.90
C GLN A 163 6.23 -3.97 7.52
N TRP A 164 7.33 -4.61 7.10
CA TRP A 164 7.67 -5.97 7.51
C TRP A 164 8.36 -6.03 8.87
N THR A 165 9.38 -5.19 9.06
CA THR A 165 10.21 -5.22 10.28
C THR A 165 9.42 -4.85 11.53
N GLY A 166 9.38 -5.77 12.50
CA GLY A 166 8.67 -5.61 13.78
C GLY A 166 7.21 -6.06 13.76
N PHE A 167 6.76 -6.68 12.67
CA PHE A 167 5.42 -7.22 12.51
C PHE A 167 5.43 -8.76 12.67
N SER A 168 4.49 -9.28 13.46
CA SER A 168 4.35 -10.70 13.77
C SER A 168 3.02 -11.21 13.26
N THR A 169 3.05 -12.23 12.39
CA THR A 169 1.81 -12.81 11.86
C THR A 169 0.91 -13.38 12.95
N SER A 170 1.46 -13.95 14.02
CA SER A 170 0.66 -14.55 15.10
C SER A 170 0.04 -13.56 16.07
N SER A 171 0.65 -12.38 16.27
CA SER A 171 0.17 -11.40 17.26
C SER A 171 -0.44 -10.15 16.65
N ASP A 172 -0.11 -9.83 15.39
CA ASP A 172 -0.54 -8.62 14.71
C ASP A 172 -1.55 -8.88 13.59
N THR A 173 -1.97 -10.13 13.36
CA THR A 173 -3.03 -10.46 12.39
C THR A 173 -4.20 -11.20 13.04
N SER A 174 -5.34 -11.27 12.34
CA SER A 174 -6.50 -12.08 12.74
C SER A 174 -6.52 -13.48 12.10
N ASP A 175 -5.91 -13.64 10.92
CA ASP A 175 -6.01 -14.86 10.09
C ASP A 175 -4.67 -15.28 9.46
N GLY A 176 -3.57 -14.66 9.87
CA GLY A 176 -2.26 -14.85 9.27
C GLY A 176 -1.96 -13.90 8.10
N VAL A 177 -2.90 -13.03 7.69
CA VAL A 177 -2.74 -12.02 6.63
C VAL A 177 -3.17 -10.63 7.09
N HIS A 178 -4.42 -10.49 7.53
CA HIS A 178 -5.05 -9.20 7.75
C HIS A 178 -4.69 -8.65 9.14
N PRO A 179 -4.23 -7.39 9.22
CA PRO A 179 -3.77 -6.82 10.48
C PRO A 179 -4.93 -6.68 11.48
N ASN A 180 -4.71 -7.11 12.72
CA ASN A 180 -5.60 -6.81 13.85
C ASN A 180 -5.28 -5.40 14.41
N ASN A 181 -5.88 -5.00 15.53
CA ASN A 181 -5.65 -3.67 16.12
C ASN A 181 -4.16 -3.34 16.37
N SER A 182 -3.36 -4.31 16.83
CA SER A 182 -1.92 -4.12 17.03
C SER A 182 -1.21 -3.92 15.70
N GLY A 183 -1.50 -4.76 14.71
CA GLY A 183 -0.93 -4.65 13.37
C GLY A 183 -1.32 -3.36 12.65
N ILE A 184 -2.57 -2.93 12.80
CA ILE A 184 -3.11 -1.68 12.28
C ILE A 184 -2.33 -0.47 12.83
N GLN A 185 -2.05 -0.46 14.13
CA GLN A 185 -1.26 0.60 14.76
C GLN A 185 0.17 0.63 14.21
N LYS A 186 0.84 -0.53 14.14
CA LYS A 186 2.19 -0.64 13.57
C LYS A 186 2.24 -0.17 12.13
N MET A 187 1.25 -0.55 11.32
CA MET A 187 1.17 -0.15 9.92
C MET A 187 1.01 1.35 9.77
N SER A 188 0.12 1.97 10.56
CA SER A 188 -0.05 3.42 10.62
C SER A 188 1.26 4.13 10.99
N ASP A 189 1.98 3.63 12.01
CA ASP A 189 3.23 4.24 12.48
C ASP A 189 4.34 4.23 11.42
N LYS A 190 4.44 3.14 10.64
CA LYS A 190 5.43 3.03 9.55
C LYS A 190 5.13 3.96 8.38
N TRP A 191 3.85 4.24 8.10
CA TRP A 191 3.47 5.17 7.03
C TRP A 191 3.66 6.64 7.39
N TYR A 192 3.56 7.00 8.68
CA TYR A 192 3.51 8.39 9.13
C TYR A 192 4.69 9.24 8.65
N ASN A 193 5.92 8.87 9.00
CA ASN A 193 7.10 9.68 8.65
C ASN A 193 7.32 9.80 7.12
N PRO A 194 7.28 8.71 6.34
CA PRO A 194 7.38 8.79 4.89
C PRO A 194 6.30 9.65 4.25
N LEU A 195 5.05 9.58 4.73
CA LEU A 195 3.96 10.39 4.20
C LEU A 195 4.14 11.88 4.52
N VAL A 196 4.46 12.21 5.78
CA VAL A 196 4.72 13.61 6.20
C VAL A 196 5.85 14.24 5.40
N ALA A 197 6.86 13.47 5.00
CA ALA A 197 7.98 13.97 4.20
C ALA A 197 7.60 14.36 2.76
N VAL A 198 6.43 13.92 2.27
CA VAL A 198 6.03 14.08 0.86
C VAL A 198 4.75 14.89 0.64
N ILE A 199 3.95 15.14 1.67
CA ILE A 199 2.84 16.11 1.64
C ILE A 199 3.33 17.53 1.94
#